data_AF-A0A959SS22-F1
#
_entry.id   AF-A0A959SS22-F1
#
_cell.length_a   1.000
_cell.length_b   1.000
_cell.length_c   1.000
_cell.angle_alpha   90.00
_cell.angle_beta   90.00
_cell.angle_gamma   90.00
#
_symmetry.space_group_name_H-M   'P 1'
#
loop_
_entity.id
_entity.type
_entity.pdbx_description
1 polymer ?
#
loop_
_entity_poly.entity_id
_entity_poly.type
_entity_poly.pdbx_seq_one_letter_code
_entity_poly.pdbx_strand_id
1 'polypeptide(L)' 'QNGTVVRLKGKGFPVYKKEGSFGDLFVTLQVKLPVNLTDRQRELFKQLASS' A
#
# COMPACT_ATOMS: atom_id res chain seq x y z
N GLN A 1 -5.23 1.60 -6.47
CA GLN A 1 -4.26 0.72 -7.14
C GLN A 1 -3.71 -0.25 -6.11
N ASN A 2 -3.87 -1.55 -6.33
CA ASN A 2 -3.26 -2.57 -5.47
C ASN A 2 -1.80 -2.79 -5.90
N GLY A 3 -0.89 -3.03 -4.96
CA GLY A 3 0.53 -3.27 -5.26
C GLY A 3 1.37 -2.00 -5.44
N THR A 4 0.86 -0.82 -5.09
CA THR A 4 1.66 0.41 -5.08
C THR A 4 2.84 0.25 -4.12
N VAL A 5 4.06 0.49 -4.63
CA VAL A 5 5.29 0.46 -3.84
C VAL A 5 5.66 1.88 -3.43
N VAL A 6 5.84 2.09 -2.13
CA VAL A 6 6.26 3.36 -1.53
C VAL A 6 7.68 3.21 -0.99
N ARG A 7 8.55 4.18 -1.30
CA ARG A 7 9.94 4.22 -0.81
C ARG A 7 10.08 5.17 0.36
N LEU A 8 10.56 4.67 1.49
CA LEU A 8 10.91 5.43 2.68
C LEU A 8 12.43 5.59 2.74
N LYS A 9 12.90 6.78 2.36
CA LYS A 9 14.34 7.08 2.26
C LYS A 9 15.01 7.03 3.63
N GLY A 10 16.15 6.34 3.74
CA GLY A 10 16.95 6.27 4.97
C GLY A 10 16.30 5.47 6.12
N LYS A 11 15.24 4.70 5.83
CA LYS A 11 14.55 3.83 6.79
C LYS A 11 14.85 2.34 6.60
N GLY A 12 15.78 2.01 5.70
CA GLY A 12 16.31 0.67 5.51
C GLY A 12 17.41 0.34 6.52
N PHE A 13 18.09 -0.78 6.30
CA PHE A 13 19.16 -1.24 7.18
C PHE A 13 20.37 -0.31 7.20
N PRO A 14 21.13 -0.27 8.32
CA PRO A 14 22.41 0.44 8.37
C PRO A 14 23.40 -0.19 7.39
N VAL A 15 24.19 0.65 6.72
CA VAL A 15 25.20 0.20 5.77
C VAL A 15 26.46 -0.21 6.53
N TYR A 16 26.96 -1.42 6.27
CA TYR A 16 28.14 -1.96 6.96
C TYR A 16 29.35 -1.03 6.84
N LYS A 17 30.03 -0.77 7.96
CA LYS A 17 31.20 0.14 8.08
C LYS A 17 30.96 1.59 7.64
N LYS A 18 29.70 2.03 7.51
CA LYS A 18 29.35 3.45 7.25
C LYS A 18 28.43 3.97 8.34
N GLU A 19 29.03 4.60 9.34
CA GLU A 19 28.30 5.23 10.44
C GLU A 19 27.34 6.30 9.90
N GLY A 20 26.12 6.34 10.44
CA GLY A 20 25.07 7.29 10.02
C GLY A 20 24.46 7.04 8.63
N SER A 21 24.89 6.02 7.89
CA SER A 21 24.33 5.69 6.56
C SER A 21 23.31 4.56 6.65
N PHE A 22 22.11 4.80 6.12
CA PHE A 22 21.01 3.83 6.08
C PHE A 22 20.51 3.67 4.64
N GLY A 23 20.07 2.45 4.31
CA GLY A 23 19.37 2.16 3.07
C GLY A 23 17.94 2.70 3.05
N ASP A 24 17.19 2.33 2.03
CA ASP A 24 15.77 2.70 1.89
C ASP A 24 14.87 1.50 2.20
N LEU A 25 13.71 1.77 2.79
CA LEU A 25 12.67 0.77 3.02
C LEU A 25 11.61 0.88 1.93
N PHE A 26 11.32 -0.23 1.25
CA PHE A 26 10.26 -0.32 0.26
C PHE A 26 9.05 -1.03 0.86
N VAL A 27 7.89 -0.36 0.84
CA VAL A 27 6.63 -0.89 1.37
C VAL A 27 5.68 -1.13 0.20
N THR A 28 5.15 -2.34 0.08
CA THR A 28 4.13 -2.68 -0.92
C THR A 28 2.77 -2.63 -0.28
N LEU A 29 1.89 -1.76 -0.76
CA LEU A 29 0.53 -1.62 -0.27
C LEU A 29 -0.36 -2.70 -0.88
N GLN A 30 -0.94 -3.54 -0.03
CA GLN A 30 -1.92 -4.55 -0.43
C GLN A 30 -3.33 -4.11 -0.03
N VAL A 31 -4.15 -3.79 -1.02
CA VAL A 31 -5.56 -3.44 -0.83
C VAL A 31 -6.38 -4.73 -0.78
N LYS A 32 -6.96 -5.03 0.39
CA LYS A 32 -7.86 -6.17 0.56
C LYS A 32 -9.29 -5.76 0.25
N LEU A 33 -9.90 -6.42 -0.73
CA LEU A 33 -11.31 -6.21 -1.06
C LEU A 33 -12.20 -7.04 -0.12
N PRO A 34 -13.35 -6.49 0.33
CA PRO A 34 -14.32 -7.23 1.12
C PRO A 34 -14.96 -8.34 0.28
N VAL A 35 -15.05 -9.54 0.85
CA VAL A 35 -15.60 -10.74 0.16
C VAL A 35 -17.12 -10.87 0.28
N ASN A 36 -17.70 -10.32 1.35
CA ASN A 36 -19.12 -10.38 1.62
C ASN A 36 -19.70 -8.96 1.66
N LEU A 37 -20.48 -8.62 0.65
CA LEU A 37 -21.17 -7.33 0.55
C LEU A 37 -22.68 -7.54 0.68
N THR A 38 -23.33 -6.67 1.45
CA THR A 38 -24.80 -6.57 1.47
C THR A 38 -25.30 -5.95 0.15
N ASP A 39 -26.58 -6.13 -0.17
CA ASP A 39 -27.17 -5.60 -1.41
C ASP A 39 -27.00 -4.09 -1.52
N ARG A 40 -27.19 -3.38 -0.40
CA ARG A 40 -26.98 -1.93 -0.34
C ARG A 40 -25.54 -1.53 -0.62
N GLN A 41 -24.56 -2.27 -0.10
CA GLN A 41 -23.14 -1.99 -0.36
C GLN A 41 -22.78 -2.23 -1.82
N ARG A 42 -23.29 -3.31 -2.44
CA ARG A 42 -23.09 -3.57 -3.89
C ARG A 42 -23.65 -2.45 -4.75
N GLU A 43 -24.82 -1.94 -4.40
CA GLU A 43 -25.45 -0.84 -5.14
C GLU A 43 -24.60 0.45 -5.08
N LEU A 44 -24.09 0.80 -3.90
CA LEU A 44 -23.19 1.95 -3.76
C LEU A 44 -21.91 1.79 -4.58
N PHE A 45 -21.33 0.58 -4.63
CA PHE A 45 -20.16 0.31 -5.48
C PHE A 45 -20.46 0.46 -6.97
N LYS A 46 -21.66 0.06 -7.43
CA LYS A 46 -22.07 0.24 -8.84
C LYS A 46 -22.19 1.73 -9.19
N GLN A 47 -22.79 2.52 -8.31
CA GLN A 47 -22.93 3.97 -8.51
C GLN A 47 -21.56 4.65 -8.59
N LEU A 48 -20.65 4.32 -7.66
CA LEU A 48 -19.26 4.78 -7.66
C LEU A 48 -18.49 4.39 -8.93
N ALA A 49 -18.75 3.22 -9.51
CA ALA A 49 -18.08 2.76 -10.74
C ALA A 49 -18.61 3.43 -12.02
N SER A 50 -19.84 3.95 -11.98
CA SER A 50 -20.49 4.63 -13.12
C SER A 50 -20.21 6.13 -13.19
N SER A 51 -19.52 6.69 -12.18
CA SER A 51 -19.09 8.10 -12.12
C SER A 51 -17.64 8.23 -12.54
#